data_AF-A0A7N0T4A7-F1
#
_entry.id   AF-A0A7N0T4A7-F1
#
_cell.length_a   1.000
_cell.length_b   1.000
_cell.length_c   1.000
_cell.angle_alpha   90.00
_cell.angle_beta   90.00
_cell.angle_gamma   90.00
#
_symmetry.space_group_name_H-M   'P 1'
#
loop_
_entity.id
_entity.type
_entity.pdbx_description
1 polymer ?
#
loop_
_entity_poly.entity_id
_entity_poly.type
_entity_poly.pdbx_seq_one_letter_code
_entity_poly.pdbx_strand_id
1 'polypeptide(L)'
;MAGVVARNCISALRNRQLVASRRALQGSSRYRLHFNGHPYSTEIEDEERKKMHDIMAKDWYSVFERTIDTLFLTELVRGLNLTLKYFFETKVTINYPFEKGPLSPRFRGEHALRRYPTGEERCIACKLCEAVRPAVSASM
;
A
#
# COMPACT_ATOMS: atom_id res chain seq x y z
N MET A 1 10.15 34.21 -44.31
CA MET A 1 9.55 34.39 -42.96
C MET A 1 8.93 33.11 -42.38
N ALA A 2 8.28 32.24 -43.16
CA ALA A 2 7.65 30.99 -42.65
C ALA A 2 8.64 29.88 -42.22
N GLY A 3 9.84 29.80 -42.83
CA GLY A 3 10.81 28.74 -42.54
C GLY A 3 11.50 28.83 -41.17
N VAL A 4 11.59 30.03 -40.59
CA VAL A 4 12.21 30.23 -39.25
C VAL A 4 11.26 29.81 -38.13
N VAL A 5 9.95 30.04 -38.31
CA VAL A 5 8.90 29.64 -37.34
C VAL A 5 8.77 28.12 -37.28
N ALA A 6 8.85 27.42 -38.42
CA ALA A 6 8.80 25.96 -38.47
C ALA A 6 10.02 25.31 -37.79
N ARG A 7 11.22 25.87 -37.97
CA ARG A 7 12.44 25.39 -37.29
C ARG A 7 12.41 25.62 -35.78
N ASN A 8 11.84 26.75 -35.33
CA ASN A 8 11.66 27.05 -33.91
C ASN A 8 10.57 26.17 -33.24
N CYS A 9 9.54 25.76 -33.98
CA CYS A 9 8.53 24.81 -33.48
C CYS A 9 9.09 23.39 -33.35
N ILE A 10 9.89 22.93 -34.33
CA ILE A 10 10.50 21.60 -34.29
C ILE A 10 11.54 21.50 -33.17
N SER A 11 12.35 22.54 -32.94
CA SER A 11 13.31 22.57 -31.81
C SER A 11 12.61 22.65 -30.44
N ALA A 12 11.49 23.37 -30.33
CA ALA A 12 10.67 23.41 -29.12
C ALA A 12 10.00 22.06 -28.79
N LEU A 13 9.53 21.34 -29.81
CA LEU A 13 8.96 19.99 -29.64
C LEU A 13 10.03 18.96 -29.26
N ARG A 14 11.23 19.03 -29.85
CA ARG A 14 12.38 18.17 -29.49
C ARG A 14 12.85 18.41 -28.05
N ASN A 15 12.88 19.66 -27.60
CA ASN A 15 13.21 19.99 -26.21
C ASN A 15 12.13 19.54 -25.22
N ARG A 16 10.84 19.57 -25.60
CA ARG A 16 9.75 19.01 -24.76
C ARG A 16 9.82 17.48 -24.66
N GLN A 17 10.17 16.77 -25.73
CA GLN A 17 10.38 15.31 -25.69
C GLN A 17 11.58 14.92 -24.80
N LEU A 18 12.67 15.70 -24.80
CA LEU A 18 13.82 15.45 -23.92
C LEU A 18 13.52 15.74 -22.43
N VAL A 19 12.70 16.77 -22.12
CA VAL A 19 12.25 17.05 -20.75
C VAL A 19 11.25 16.00 -20.24
N ALA A 20 10.38 15.48 -21.10
CA ALA A 20 9.47 14.37 -20.77
C ALA A 20 10.23 13.06 -20.51
N SER A 21 11.28 12.77 -21.29
CA SER A 21 12.13 11.60 -21.08
C SER A 21 12.97 11.72 -19.79
N ARG A 22 13.43 12.93 -19.42
CA ARG A 22 14.07 13.18 -18.11
C ARG A 22 13.10 13.02 -16.93
N ARG A 23 11.81 13.35 -17.07
CA ARG A 23 10.81 13.13 -16.02
C ARG A 23 10.38 11.67 -15.90
N ALA A 24 10.33 10.93 -17.01
CA ALA A 24 10.06 9.49 -17.00
C ALA A 24 11.17 8.68 -16.29
N LEU A 25 12.43 9.12 -16.37
CA LEU A 25 13.54 8.53 -15.61
C LEU A 25 13.63 9.01 -14.14
N GLN A 26 12.99 10.12 -13.77
CA GLN A 26 12.94 10.58 -12.36
C GLN A 26 11.83 9.91 -11.54
N GLY A 27 10.90 9.18 -12.17
CA GLY A 27 9.83 8.43 -11.51
C GLY A 27 10.23 7.06 -10.93
N SER A 28 11.41 6.54 -11.27
CA SER A 28 11.84 5.18 -10.91
C SER A 28 12.88 5.13 -9.78
N SER A 29 13.32 6.27 -9.24
CA SER A 29 14.40 6.31 -8.23
C SER A 29 13.97 6.97 -6.92
N ARG A 30 12.72 6.72 -6.49
CA ARG A 30 12.24 7.17 -5.16
C ARG A 30 12.04 6.05 -4.14
N TYR A 31 12.34 4.81 -4.50
CA TYR A 31 12.75 3.78 -3.53
C TYR A 31 14.28 3.72 -3.49
N ARG A 32 14.94 4.88 -3.29
CA ARG A 32 16.30 4.85 -2.79
C ARG A 32 16.20 4.35 -1.36
N LEU A 33 16.34 3.04 -1.18
CA LEU A 33 16.68 2.44 0.09
C LEU A 33 17.87 3.23 0.60
N HIS A 34 17.63 4.14 1.54
CA HIS A 34 18.66 4.70 2.39
C HIS A 34 19.08 3.55 3.32
N PHE A 35 19.83 2.60 2.76
CA PHE A 35 20.74 1.80 3.56
C PHE A 35 21.81 2.78 4.02
N ASN A 36 21.58 3.41 5.18
CA ASN A 36 22.66 3.98 5.98
C ASN A 36 23.51 2.80 6.46
N GLY A 37 24.35 2.27 5.58
CA GLY A 37 25.47 1.43 5.97
C GLY A 37 26.52 2.34 6.58
N HIS A 38 26.49 2.50 7.89
CA HIS A 38 27.60 3.08 8.64
C HIS A 38 28.52 1.92 9.07
N PRO A 39 29.72 1.77 8.50
CA PRO A 39 30.56 0.60 8.78
C PRO A 39 31.30 0.69 10.13
N TYR A 40 31.10 1.77 10.90
CA TYR A 40 31.68 1.96 12.25
C TYR A 40 30.67 1.75 13.38
N SER A 41 29.36 1.63 13.09
CA SER A 41 28.38 1.30 14.13
C SER A 41 28.48 -0.17 14.54
N THR A 42 28.96 -1.05 13.65
CA THR A 42 29.03 -2.49 13.90
C THR A 42 30.01 -2.85 15.02
N GLU A 43 31.17 -2.20 15.12
CA GLU A 43 32.16 -2.56 16.15
C GLU A 43 31.72 -2.19 17.58
N ILE A 44 31.09 -1.03 17.75
CA ILE A 44 30.54 -0.59 19.03
C ILE A 44 29.29 -1.41 19.38
N GLU A 45 28.39 -1.65 18.42
CA GLU A 45 27.22 -2.52 18.59
C GLU A 45 27.62 -3.97 18.91
N ASP A 46 28.73 -4.47 18.35
CA ASP A 46 29.27 -5.80 18.62
C ASP A 46 29.91 -5.88 20.01
N GLU A 47 30.59 -4.83 20.47
CA GLU A 47 31.14 -4.75 21.82
C GLU A 47 30.03 -4.64 22.88
N GLU A 48 28.99 -3.85 22.61
CA GLU A 48 27.79 -3.75 23.43
C GLU A 48 27.02 -5.08 23.46
N ARG A 49 26.85 -5.77 22.32
CA ARG A 49 26.23 -7.11 22.24
C ARG A 49 27.02 -8.14 23.04
N LYS A 50 28.36 -8.12 22.97
CA LYS A 50 29.24 -9.00 23.76
C LYS A 50 29.10 -8.72 25.26
N LYS A 51 29.14 -7.45 25.66
CA LYS A 51 28.91 -7.03 27.06
C LYS A 51 27.56 -7.53 27.57
N MET A 52 26.50 -7.37 26.77
CA MET A 52 25.16 -7.87 27.14
C MET A 52 25.13 -9.39 27.23
N HIS A 53 25.70 -10.12 26.27
CA HIS A 53 25.73 -11.59 26.29
C HIS A 53 26.51 -12.14 27.50
N ASP A 54 27.62 -11.50 27.87
CA ASP A 54 28.42 -11.88 29.04
C ASP A 54 27.74 -11.55 30.38
N ILE A 55 27.02 -10.42 30.45
CA ILE A 55 26.18 -10.10 31.61
C ILE A 55 25.08 -11.16 31.78
N MET A 56 24.45 -11.55 30.68
CA MET A 56 23.40 -12.59 30.67
C MET A 56 23.96 -13.96 31.04
N ALA A 57 25.19 -14.28 30.62
CA ALA A 57 25.84 -15.55 30.92
C ALA A 57 26.26 -15.71 32.39
N LYS A 58 26.49 -14.61 33.13
CA LYS A 58 26.77 -14.64 34.58
C LYS A 58 25.52 -15.01 35.39
N ASP A 59 24.34 -14.61 34.92
CA ASP A 59 23.06 -15.01 35.48
C ASP A 59 22.68 -16.41 34.99
N TRP A 60 23.25 -17.45 35.62
CA TRP A 60 23.01 -18.86 35.32
C TRP A 60 21.52 -19.24 35.20
N TYR A 61 20.65 -18.56 35.95
CA TYR A 61 19.20 -18.73 35.88
C TYR A 61 18.60 -18.25 34.55
N SER A 62 19.05 -17.10 34.02
CA SER A 62 18.54 -16.52 32.76
C SER A 62 18.95 -17.34 31.53
N VAL A 63 20.14 -17.95 31.57
CA VAL A 63 20.61 -18.86 30.52
C VAL A 63 19.76 -20.13 30.50
N PHE A 64 19.45 -20.68 31.68
CA PHE A 64 18.63 -21.86 31.80
C PHE A 64 17.19 -21.63 31.32
N GLU A 65 16.55 -20.51 31.70
CA GLU A 65 15.20 -20.17 31.21
C GLU A 65 15.14 -20.03 29.69
N ARG A 66 16.10 -19.33 29.08
CA ARG A 66 16.15 -19.19 27.62
C ARG A 66 16.39 -20.50 26.90
N THR A 67 17.23 -21.35 27.49
CA THR A 67 17.49 -22.68 26.95
C THR A 67 16.23 -23.54 27.02
N ILE A 68 15.44 -23.45 28.10
CA ILE A 68 14.12 -24.10 28.19
C ILE A 68 13.16 -23.54 27.15
N ASP A 69 13.05 -22.22 27.02
CA ASP A 69 12.12 -21.60 26.05
C ASP A 69 12.44 -21.99 24.61
N THR A 70 13.74 -22.05 24.27
CA THR A 70 14.20 -22.46 22.94
C THR A 70 14.08 -23.96 22.70
N LEU A 71 14.39 -24.82 23.69
CA LEU A 71 14.27 -26.28 23.55
C LEU A 71 12.82 -26.76 23.56
N PHE A 72 11.95 -26.13 24.37
CA PHE A 72 10.54 -26.47 24.47
C PHE A 72 9.63 -25.65 23.55
N LEU A 73 10.21 -24.79 22.71
CA LEU A 73 9.51 -23.94 21.75
C LEU A 73 8.25 -23.28 22.35
N THR A 74 8.38 -22.71 23.54
CA THR A 74 7.26 -22.16 24.32
C THR A 74 6.50 -21.08 23.53
N GLU A 75 7.23 -20.29 22.73
CA GLU A 75 6.66 -19.31 21.80
C GLU A 75 5.80 -19.95 20.69
N LEU A 76 6.20 -21.11 20.17
CA LEU A 76 5.43 -21.83 19.15
C LEU A 76 4.14 -22.41 19.75
N VAL A 77 4.23 -22.96 20.96
CA VAL A 77 3.06 -23.47 21.70
C VAL A 77 2.09 -22.32 22.01
N ARG A 78 2.59 -21.14 22.37
CA ARG A 78 1.77 -19.95 22.58
C ARG A 78 1.04 -19.53 21.30
N GLY A 79 1.71 -19.54 20.15
CA GLY A 79 1.11 -19.30 18.85
C GLY A 79 0.04 -20.34 18.47
N LEU A 80 0.32 -21.63 18.70
CA LEU A 80 -0.61 -22.72 18.44
C LEU A 80 -1.85 -22.66 19.35
N ASN A 81 -1.68 -22.26 20.61
CA ASN A 81 -2.80 -22.06 21.52
C ASN A 81 -3.74 -20.95 21.02
N LEU A 82 -3.18 -19.86 20.47
CA LEU A 82 -3.98 -18.78 19.90
C LEU A 82 -4.77 -19.25 18.65
N THR A 83 -4.13 -20.01 17.76
CA THR A 83 -4.82 -20.54 16.57
C THR A 83 -5.91 -21.55 16.95
N LEU A 84 -5.65 -22.42 17.94
CA LEU A 84 -6.65 -23.33 18.50
C LEU A 84 -7.84 -22.57 19.10
N LYS A 85 -7.59 -21.47 19.82
CA LYS A 85 -8.67 -20.62 20.35
C LYS A 85 -9.59 -20.10 19.24
N TYR A 86 -9.03 -19.53 18.18
CA TYR A 86 -9.83 -19.02 17.05
C TYR A 86 -10.47 -20.14 16.22
N PHE A 87 -9.90 -21.35 16.24
CA PHE A 87 -10.50 -22.52 15.58
C PHE A 87 -11.82 -22.95 16.24
N PHE A 88 -11.91 -22.86 17.57
CA PHE A 88 -13.12 -23.17 18.32
C PHE A 88 -14.09 -21.99 18.47
N GLU A 89 -13.68 -20.77 18.09
CA GLU A 89 -14.54 -19.60 18.10
C GLU A 89 -15.54 -19.63 16.93
N THR A 90 -16.71 -19.01 17.13
CA THR A 90 -17.76 -18.97 16.10
C THR A 90 -17.30 -18.18 14.88
N LYS A 91 -17.43 -18.78 13.69
CA LYS A 91 -17.03 -18.17 12.41
C LYS A 91 -17.95 -17.00 12.06
N VAL A 92 -17.38 -15.82 11.78
CA VAL A 92 -18.11 -14.60 11.36
C VAL A 92 -18.45 -14.56 9.85
N THR A 93 -18.74 -15.72 9.27
CA THR A 93 -19.02 -15.86 7.83
C THR A 93 -20.51 -15.68 7.53
N ILE A 94 -20.85 -14.81 6.58
CA ILE A 94 -22.21 -14.69 6.03
C ILE A 94 -22.43 -15.69 4.89
N ASN A 95 -23.64 -16.26 4.79
CA ASN A 95 -23.96 -17.23 3.75
C ASN A 95 -24.42 -16.55 2.45
N TYR A 96 -23.46 -16.07 1.65
CA TYR A 96 -23.76 -15.57 0.30
C TYR A 96 -24.16 -16.74 -0.62
N PRO A 97 -25.23 -16.66 -1.43
CA PRO A 97 -26.00 -15.46 -1.83
C PRO A 97 -27.26 -15.16 -0.99
N PHE A 98 -27.58 -15.97 0.02
CA PHE A 98 -28.82 -15.88 0.78
C PHE A 98 -28.82 -14.72 1.78
N GLU A 99 -27.66 -14.44 2.38
CA GLU A 99 -27.45 -13.35 3.33
C GLU A 99 -26.45 -12.34 2.73
N LYS A 100 -26.80 -11.05 2.76
CA LYS A 100 -25.95 -9.96 2.28
C LYS A 100 -25.52 -9.08 3.46
N GLY A 101 -24.29 -8.58 3.39
CA GLY A 101 -23.77 -7.64 4.40
C GLY A 101 -24.60 -6.35 4.47
N PRO A 102 -24.61 -5.67 5.63
CA PRO A 102 -25.33 -4.42 5.79
C PRO A 102 -24.74 -3.33 4.89
N LEU A 103 -25.57 -2.74 4.04
CA LEU A 103 -25.18 -1.69 3.11
C LEU A 103 -25.67 -0.33 3.59
N SER A 104 -24.79 0.66 3.63
CA SER A 104 -25.19 2.03 3.96
C SER A 104 -25.98 2.66 2.80
N PRO A 105 -26.91 3.60 3.07
CA PRO A 105 -27.64 4.32 2.02
C PRO A 105 -26.74 5.12 1.06
N ARG A 106 -25.46 5.35 1.43
CA ARG A 106 -24.46 6.08 0.65
C ARG A 106 -23.54 5.16 -0.17
N PHE A 107 -23.83 3.88 -0.22
CA PHE A 107 -23.06 2.94 -1.02
C PHE A 107 -23.06 3.34 -2.50
N ARG A 108 -21.87 3.37 -3.10
CA ARG A 108 -21.68 3.66 -4.53
C ARG A 108 -21.60 2.35 -5.28
N GLY A 109 -22.73 1.93 -5.86
CA GLY A 109 -22.81 0.74 -6.70
C GLY A 109 -22.86 1.10 -8.18
N GLU A 110 -23.76 0.44 -8.90
CA GLU A 110 -24.03 0.72 -10.31
C GLU A 110 -24.63 2.11 -10.51
N HIS A 111 -24.13 2.83 -11.52
CA HIS A 111 -24.63 4.15 -11.87
C HIS A 111 -25.87 4.00 -12.77
N ALA A 112 -27.01 4.54 -12.35
CA ALA A 112 -28.24 4.53 -13.12
C ALA A 112 -28.75 5.95 -13.36
N LEU A 113 -29.15 6.26 -14.60
CA LEU A 113 -29.77 7.54 -14.93
C LEU A 113 -31.22 7.55 -14.44
N ARG A 114 -31.54 8.53 -13.60
CA ARG A 114 -32.90 8.70 -13.04
C ARG A 114 -33.78 9.51 -14.00
N ARG A 115 -35.08 9.19 -14.01
CA ARG A 115 -36.13 9.96 -14.70
C ARG A 115 -36.91 10.83 -13.69
N TYR A 116 -37.60 11.86 -14.19
CA TYR A 116 -38.63 12.60 -13.46
C TYR A 116 -39.88 11.73 -13.25
N PRO A 117 -40.78 12.07 -12.31
CA PRO A 117 -42.06 11.37 -12.17
C PRO A 117 -42.95 11.48 -13.43
N THR A 118 -42.69 12.45 -14.31
CA THR A 118 -43.33 12.61 -15.63
C THR A 118 -42.79 11.66 -16.69
N GLY A 119 -41.72 10.92 -16.41
CA GLY A 119 -41.08 9.98 -17.34
C GLY A 119 -39.96 10.57 -18.21
N GLU A 120 -39.77 11.89 -18.20
CA GLU A 120 -38.65 12.57 -18.86
C GLU A 120 -37.32 12.27 -18.16
N GLU A 121 -36.23 12.16 -18.92
CA GLU A 121 -34.88 11.97 -18.38
C GLU A 121 -34.36 13.21 -17.65
N ARG A 122 -33.58 13.01 -16.58
CA ARG A 122 -32.97 14.14 -15.82
C ARG A 122 -31.69 14.68 -16.46
N CYS A 123 -31.15 14.00 -17.46
CA CYS A 123 -29.93 14.44 -18.14
C CYS A 123 -30.27 15.55 -19.14
N ILE A 124 -29.64 16.71 -18.99
CA ILE A 124 -29.75 17.84 -19.94
C ILE A 124 -28.48 18.01 -20.79
N ALA A 125 -27.66 16.96 -20.90
CA ALA A 125 -26.39 16.96 -21.62
C ALA A 125 -25.42 18.10 -21.23
N CYS A 126 -25.39 18.51 -19.95
CA CYS A 126 -24.53 19.61 -19.47
C CYS A 126 -23.03 19.27 -19.39
N LYS A 127 -22.62 18.03 -19.65
CA LYS A 127 -21.22 17.51 -19.59
C LYS A 127 -20.49 17.68 -18.24
N LEU A 128 -21.20 18.08 -17.18
CA LEU A 128 -20.60 18.26 -15.85
C LEU A 128 -20.12 16.93 -15.23
N CYS A 129 -20.83 15.84 -15.49
CA CYS A 129 -20.46 14.49 -15.02
C CYS A 129 -19.18 13.96 -15.67
N GLU A 130 -18.90 14.38 -16.92
CA GLU A 130 -17.66 14.04 -17.61
C GLU A 130 -16.50 14.88 -17.06
N ALA A 131 -16.72 16.17 -16.86
CA ALA A 131 -15.71 17.09 -16.33
C ALA A 131 -15.26 16.76 -14.90
N VAL A 132 -16.16 16.27 -14.03
CA VAL A 132 -15.82 15.95 -12.63
C VAL A 132 -15.21 14.56 -12.46
N ARG A 133 -15.29 13.67 -13.46
CA ARG A 133 -14.83 12.28 -13.30
C ARG A 133 -13.30 12.26 -13.18
N PRO A 134 -12.72 11.68 -12.11
CA PRO A 134 -11.27 11.58 -11.96
C PRO A 134 -10.62 10.54 -12.90
N ALA A 135 -11.41 9.62 -13.47
CA ALA A 135 -10.98 8.65 -14.47
C ALA A 135 -11.71 8.92 -15.80
N VAL A 136 -11.09 8.60 -16.94
CA VAL A 136 -11.73 8.66 -18.27
C VAL A 136 -12.46 7.34 -18.55
N SER A 137 -13.60 7.08 -17.89
CA SER A 137 -14.32 5.79 -18.01
C SER A 137 -15.74 5.84 -18.60
N ALA A 138 -16.31 7.03 -18.82
CA ALA A 138 -17.55 7.19 -19.55
C ALA A 138 -17.51 8.51 -20.33
N SER A 139 -17.17 8.42 -21.62
CA SER A 139 -17.57 9.43 -22.59
C SER A 139 -19.06 9.24 -22.86
N MET A 140 -19.84 10.31 -22.73
CA MET A 140 -21.21 10.38 -23.24
C MET A 140 -21.19 10.74 -24.72
#